data_AF-A0AAN8K2K9-F1
#
_entry.id   AF-A0AAN8K2K9-F1
#
_cell.length_a   1.000
_cell.length_b   1.000
_cell.length_c   1.000
_cell.angle_alpha   90.00
_cell.angle_beta   90.00
_cell.angle_gamma   90.00
#
_symmetry.space_group_name_H-M   'P 1'
#
loop_
_entity.id
_entity.type
_entity.pdbx_description
1 polymer ?
#
loop_
_entity_poly.entity_id
_entity_poly.type
_entity_poly.pdbx_seq_one_letter_code
_entity_poly.pdbx_strand_id
1 'polypeptide(L)'
;MNVKTFENIRLLLQSLRSHTTLSSDISEFIEQITCNSTSKSCMTQSCLECEEAVENYAPTNPHTTLEYRQWRNGERTEIEELKGTVGEAFAELKQQLKGFLLHTYIKRCQSQHLEYLISNSNDQRIVLQVDFSENATILSQNEVQSAHWHHHQATLFTAYAWINGKDKSNRSIVLISDCLQHTKYSVYMYMDYIFCFLKEIHPTLKHIDIFSDGTGSQFKQRYLFSNLYSWQQKHELQLTWNFFCNIPRKGRGGRVRWHCETFCLALY
;
A
#
# COMPACT_ATOMS: atom_id res chain seq x y z
N MET A 1 -10.12 4.44 1.86
CA MET A 1 -10.81 3.24 1.35
C MET A 1 -9.88 2.06 1.64
N ASN A 2 -10.38 1.03 2.32
CA ASN A 2 -9.60 0.18 3.23
C ASN A 2 -9.11 -1.13 2.59
N VAL A 3 -7.88 -1.55 2.92
CA VAL A 3 -7.31 -2.91 2.67
C VAL A 3 -8.25 -4.05 3.09
N LYS A 4 -9.11 -3.77 4.06
CA LYS A 4 -10.19 -4.64 4.55
C LYS A 4 -11.03 -5.19 3.41
N THR A 5 -11.37 -4.34 2.43
CA THR A 5 -12.24 -4.75 1.31
C THR A 5 -11.57 -5.79 0.42
N PHE A 6 -10.25 -5.74 0.21
CA PHE A 6 -9.54 -6.75 -0.59
C PHE A 6 -9.48 -8.10 0.13
N GLU A 7 -9.09 -8.10 1.40
CA GLU A 7 -8.97 -9.34 2.18
C GLU A 7 -10.34 -9.95 2.50
N ASN A 8 -11.37 -9.14 2.75
CA ASN A 8 -12.73 -9.64 2.97
C ASN A 8 -13.29 -10.33 1.72
N ILE A 9 -13.08 -9.77 0.52
CA ILE A 9 -13.47 -10.44 -0.73
C ILE A 9 -12.77 -11.79 -0.85
N ARG A 10 -11.47 -11.86 -0.55
CA ARG A 10 -10.73 -13.12 -0.56
C ARG A 10 -11.31 -14.15 0.41
N LEU A 11 -11.59 -13.75 1.65
CA LEU A 11 -12.17 -14.63 2.66
C LEU A 11 -13.57 -15.11 2.25
N LEU A 12 -14.40 -14.22 1.71
CA LEU A 12 -15.73 -14.54 1.19
C LEU A 12 -15.66 -15.54 0.02
N LEU A 13 -14.79 -15.31 -0.97
CA LEU A 13 -14.61 -16.22 -2.10
C LEU A 13 -14.13 -17.60 -1.65
N GLN A 14 -13.24 -17.65 -0.66
CA GLN A 14 -12.79 -18.91 -0.08
C GLN A 14 -13.93 -19.68 0.61
N SER A 15 -14.79 -18.99 1.36
CA SER A 15 -15.97 -19.58 2.00
C SER A 15 -17.06 -19.99 1.00
N LEU A 16 -17.20 -19.28 -0.12
CA LEU A 16 -18.22 -19.54 -1.15
C LEU A 16 -17.80 -20.59 -2.19
N ARG A 17 -16.56 -21.07 -2.17
CA ARG A 17 -16.00 -21.99 -3.18
C ARG A 17 -16.79 -23.29 -3.36
N SER A 18 -17.39 -23.84 -2.30
CA SER A 18 -18.22 -25.06 -2.39
C SER A 18 -19.67 -24.80 -2.81
N HIS A 19 -20.09 -23.54 -2.93
CA HIS A 19 -21.48 -23.16 -3.13
C HIS A 19 -21.73 -22.30 -4.37
N THR A 20 -20.66 -21.84 -5.03
CA THR A 20 -20.69 -21.03 -6.24
C THR A 20 -19.61 -21.52 -7.21
N THR A 21 -19.74 -21.20 -8.50
CA THR A 21 -18.71 -21.47 -9.53
C THR A 21 -17.67 -20.34 -9.63
N LEU A 22 -17.67 -19.41 -8.67
CA LEU A 22 -16.69 -18.33 -8.58
C LEU A 22 -15.30 -18.89 -8.25
N SER A 23 -14.27 -18.36 -8.92
CA SER A 23 -12.90 -18.68 -8.55
C SER A 23 -12.55 -18.07 -7.20
N SER A 24 -11.78 -18.83 -6.41
CA SER A 24 -11.14 -18.32 -5.20
C SER A 24 -9.86 -17.54 -5.49
N ASP A 25 -9.31 -17.64 -6.71
CA ASP A 25 -8.23 -16.77 -7.15
C ASP A 25 -8.79 -15.41 -7.57
N ILE A 26 -8.17 -14.34 -7.07
CA ILE A 26 -8.66 -12.98 -7.27
C ILE A 26 -8.55 -12.53 -8.74
N SER A 27 -7.48 -12.92 -9.43
CA SER A 27 -7.26 -12.50 -10.80
C SER A 27 -8.28 -13.17 -11.71
N GLU A 28 -8.45 -14.48 -11.55
CA GLU A 28 -9.48 -15.25 -12.25
C GLU A 28 -10.89 -14.76 -11.91
N PHE A 29 -11.18 -14.47 -10.63
CA PHE A 29 -12.47 -13.91 -10.21
C PHE A 29 -12.80 -12.61 -10.93
N ILE A 30 -11.84 -11.67 -11.02
CA ILE A 30 -12.03 -10.40 -11.73
C ILE A 30 -12.30 -10.66 -13.22
N GLU A 31 -11.58 -11.60 -13.83
CA GLU A 31 -11.79 -11.98 -15.24
C GLU A 31 -13.14 -12.64 -15.48
N GLN A 32 -13.67 -13.39 -14.50
CA GLN A 32 -15.02 -13.98 -14.59
C GLN A 32 -16.14 -12.93 -14.57
N ILE A 33 -15.98 -11.86 -13.79
CA ILE A 33 -17.06 -10.89 -13.55
C ILE A 33 -16.91 -9.59 -14.34
N THR A 34 -15.85 -9.43 -15.15
CA THR A 34 -15.63 -8.23 -15.97
C THR A 34 -15.34 -8.60 -17.42
N CYS A 35 -15.91 -7.86 -18.38
CA CYS A 35 -15.59 -8.06 -19.80
C CYS A 35 -14.11 -7.75 -20.10
N ASN A 36 -13.54 -6.77 -19.40
CA ASN A 36 -12.14 -6.39 -19.53
C ASN A 36 -11.61 -5.82 -18.20
N SER A 37 -10.68 -6.56 -17.59
CA SER A 37 -10.08 -6.24 -16.28
C SER A 37 -9.13 -5.03 -16.28
N THR A 38 -8.81 -4.49 -17.46
CA THR A 38 -8.00 -3.27 -17.66
C THR A 38 -8.87 -2.05 -17.97
N SER A 39 -10.13 -2.25 -18.36
CA SER A 39 -11.04 -1.16 -18.69
C SER A 39 -11.51 -0.43 -17.44
N LYS A 40 -11.44 0.90 -17.45
CA LYS A 40 -11.98 1.74 -16.39
C LYS A 40 -13.47 1.47 -16.18
N SER A 41 -14.25 1.39 -17.27
CA SER A 41 -15.71 1.27 -17.19
C SER A 41 -16.16 -0.03 -16.51
N CYS A 42 -15.48 -1.15 -16.81
CA CYS A 42 -15.77 -2.44 -16.18
C CYS A 42 -15.38 -2.42 -14.71
N MET A 43 -14.18 -1.92 -14.38
CA MET A 43 -13.68 -1.90 -13.01
C MET A 43 -14.36 -0.83 -12.11
N THR A 44 -15.10 0.12 -12.68
CA THR A 44 -15.96 1.06 -11.95
C THR A 44 -17.42 0.61 -11.85
N GLN A 45 -17.76 -0.56 -12.40
CA GLN A 45 -19.14 -1.05 -12.57
C GLN A 45 -20.05 -0.02 -13.24
N SER A 46 -19.59 0.53 -14.36
CA SER A 46 -20.37 1.43 -15.23
C SER A 46 -20.53 0.84 -16.64
N CYS A 47 -20.28 -0.46 -16.79
CA CYS A 47 -20.34 -1.18 -18.04
C CYS A 47 -21.62 -2.02 -18.05
N LEU A 48 -22.52 -1.72 -18.99
CA LEU A 48 -23.84 -2.36 -19.08
C LEU A 48 -23.78 -3.89 -19.30
N GLU A 49 -22.67 -4.40 -19.82
CA GLU A 49 -22.50 -5.83 -20.09
C GLU A 49 -22.11 -6.65 -18.85
N CYS A 50 -21.38 -6.05 -17.90
CA CYS A 50 -20.84 -6.77 -16.73
C CYS A 50 -21.25 -6.21 -15.37
N GLU A 51 -22.08 -5.16 -15.32
CA GLU A 51 -22.56 -4.56 -14.07
C GLU A 51 -23.23 -5.61 -13.14
N GLU A 52 -23.99 -6.53 -13.72
CA GLU A 52 -24.69 -7.61 -13.00
C GLU A 52 -24.08 -9.00 -13.24
N ALA A 53 -22.89 -9.10 -13.86
CA ALA A 53 -22.29 -10.39 -14.20
C ALA A 53 -22.10 -11.32 -12.99
N VAL A 54 -21.90 -10.75 -11.80
CA VAL A 54 -21.80 -11.50 -10.55
C VAL A 54 -23.07 -12.31 -10.24
N GLU A 55 -24.26 -11.83 -10.63
CA GLU A 55 -25.54 -12.51 -10.34
C GLU A 55 -25.66 -13.84 -11.07
N ASN A 56 -24.97 -14.02 -12.20
CA ASN A 56 -24.90 -15.30 -12.91
C ASN A 56 -24.25 -16.42 -12.07
N TYR A 57 -23.58 -16.06 -10.98
CA TYR A 57 -22.91 -16.96 -10.05
C TYR A 57 -23.65 -17.09 -8.71
N ALA A 58 -24.93 -16.70 -8.66
CA ALA A 58 -25.74 -16.84 -7.47
C ALA A 58 -25.78 -18.31 -6.99
N PRO A 59 -25.69 -18.55 -5.67
CA PRO A 59 -25.66 -19.90 -5.11
C PRO A 59 -26.99 -20.62 -5.32
N THR A 60 -26.93 -21.91 -5.68
CA THR A 60 -28.13 -22.74 -5.91
C THR A 60 -28.93 -23.00 -4.63
N ASN A 61 -28.26 -23.10 -3.48
CA ASN A 61 -28.87 -23.37 -2.17
C ASN A 61 -28.56 -22.22 -1.18
N PRO A 62 -29.21 -21.06 -1.31
CA PRO A 62 -28.88 -19.85 -0.55
C PRO A 62 -29.13 -19.97 0.95
N HIS A 63 -30.07 -20.83 1.38
CA HIS A 63 -30.42 -21.03 2.80
C HIS A 63 -29.47 -21.97 3.56
N THR A 64 -28.47 -22.54 2.87
CA THR A 64 -27.50 -23.42 3.52
C THR A 64 -26.69 -22.63 4.54
N THR A 65 -26.52 -23.17 5.74
CA THR A 65 -25.69 -22.53 6.77
C THR A 65 -24.23 -22.50 6.35
N LEU A 66 -23.58 -21.36 6.55
CA LEU A 66 -22.19 -21.11 6.21
C LEU A 66 -21.50 -20.39 7.37
N GLU A 67 -20.32 -20.88 7.73
CA GLU A 67 -19.40 -20.18 8.63
C GLU A 67 -18.33 -19.48 7.79
N TYR A 68 -18.19 -18.17 7.97
CA TYR A 68 -17.25 -17.36 7.19
C TYR A 68 -16.58 -16.30 8.07
N ARG A 69 -15.46 -15.74 7.57
CA ARG A 69 -14.62 -14.81 8.31
C ARG A 69 -14.51 -13.49 7.60
N GLN A 70 -14.51 -12.39 8.36
CA GLN A 70 -14.29 -11.06 7.83
C GLN A 70 -13.59 -10.15 8.83
N TRP A 71 -12.83 -9.20 8.30
CA TRP A 71 -12.32 -8.07 9.06
C TRP A 71 -13.43 -7.05 9.32
N ARG A 72 -13.71 -6.77 10.59
CA ARG A 72 -14.66 -5.74 11.02
C ARG A 72 -14.01 -4.68 11.89
N ASN A 73 -14.66 -3.53 11.97
CA ASN A 73 -14.24 -2.40 12.80
C ASN A 73 -14.99 -2.44 14.13
N GLY A 74 -14.38 -3.00 15.17
CA GLY A 74 -14.77 -2.74 16.55
C GLY A 74 -13.88 -1.64 17.15
N GLU A 75 -13.66 -1.69 18.48
CA GLU A 75 -12.63 -0.88 19.15
C GLU A 75 -11.22 -1.17 18.60
N ARG A 76 -11.01 -2.40 18.12
CA ARG A 76 -9.85 -2.83 17.34
C ARG A 76 -10.33 -3.48 16.04
N THR A 77 -9.48 -3.43 15.03
CA THR A 77 -9.72 -4.17 13.77
C THR A 77 -9.32 -5.62 14.00
N GLU A 78 -10.27 -6.54 13.93
CA GLU A 78 -10.06 -7.96 14.14
C GLU A 78 -10.86 -8.80 13.13
N ILE A 79 -10.47 -10.06 13.00
CA ILE A 79 -11.21 -11.05 12.21
C ILE A 79 -12.31 -11.59 13.11
N GLU A 80 -13.55 -11.47 12.65
CA GLU A 80 -14.73 -12.05 13.31
C GLU A 80 -15.15 -13.32 12.55
N GLU A 81 -15.48 -14.38 13.30
CA GLU A 81 -16.11 -15.58 12.78
C GLU A 81 -17.63 -15.41 12.83
N LEU A 82 -18.26 -15.43 11.65
CA LEU A 82 -19.68 -15.20 11.46
C LEU A 82 -20.35 -16.51 11.07
N LYS A 83 -21.54 -16.75 11.63
CA LYS A 83 -22.44 -17.81 11.19
C LYS A 83 -23.62 -17.17 10.49
N GLY A 84 -23.86 -17.56 9.25
CA GLY A 84 -24.96 -17.05 8.45
C GLY A 84 -25.37 -18.07 7.40
N THR A 85 -25.93 -17.58 6.31
CA THR A 85 -26.29 -18.39 5.15
C THR A 85 -25.39 -18.09 3.95
N VAL A 86 -25.31 -19.03 3.01
CA VAL A 86 -24.60 -18.81 1.74
C VAL A 86 -25.14 -17.58 1.00
N GLY A 87 -26.46 -17.36 1.03
CA GLY A 87 -27.10 -16.19 0.42
C GLY A 87 -26.67 -14.87 1.06
N GLU A 88 -26.54 -14.83 2.39
CA GLU A 88 -26.04 -13.66 3.12
C GLU A 88 -24.57 -13.35 2.76
N ALA A 89 -23.70 -14.34 2.78
CA ALA A 89 -22.29 -14.16 2.41
C ALA A 89 -22.14 -13.69 0.95
N PHE A 90 -22.96 -14.20 0.04
CA PHE A 90 -23.00 -13.75 -1.36
C PHE A 90 -23.51 -12.30 -1.49
N ALA A 91 -24.52 -11.90 -0.71
CA ALA A 91 -24.97 -10.51 -0.68
C ALA A 91 -23.89 -9.56 -0.17
N GLU A 92 -23.13 -9.95 0.86
CA GLU A 92 -21.99 -9.17 1.36
C GLU A 92 -20.86 -9.05 0.32
N LEU A 93 -20.59 -10.12 -0.44
CA LEU A 93 -19.65 -10.10 -1.56
C LEU A 93 -20.06 -9.03 -2.58
N LYS A 94 -21.34 -9.03 -2.99
CA LYS A 94 -21.88 -8.04 -3.95
C LYS A 94 -21.76 -6.61 -3.42
N GLN A 95 -22.09 -6.38 -2.15
CA GLN A 95 -21.99 -5.06 -1.53
C GLN A 95 -20.56 -4.51 -1.55
N GLN A 96 -19.56 -5.36 -1.36
CA GLN A 96 -18.15 -4.98 -1.34
C GLN A 96 -17.52 -4.91 -2.74
N LEU A 97 -18.18 -5.48 -3.75
CA LEU A 97 -17.61 -5.69 -5.08
C LEU A 97 -17.22 -4.39 -5.79
N LYS A 98 -18.09 -3.39 -5.78
CA LYS A 98 -17.82 -2.10 -6.44
C LYS A 98 -16.55 -1.44 -5.91
N GLY A 99 -16.42 -1.39 -4.58
CA GLY A 99 -15.26 -0.81 -3.90
C GLY A 99 -13.98 -1.60 -4.16
N PHE A 100 -14.10 -2.93 -4.21
CA PHE A 100 -13.00 -3.84 -4.52
C PHE A 100 -12.45 -3.66 -5.94
N LEU A 101 -13.33 -3.64 -6.96
CA LEU A 101 -12.93 -3.47 -8.35
C LEU A 101 -12.27 -2.10 -8.56
N LEU A 102 -12.89 -1.03 -8.04
CA LEU A 102 -12.33 0.31 -8.12
C LEU A 102 -10.94 0.39 -7.47
N HIS A 103 -10.79 -0.17 -6.27
CA HIS A 103 -9.51 -0.18 -5.57
C HIS A 103 -8.44 -0.93 -6.36
N THR A 104 -8.79 -2.10 -6.92
CA THR A 104 -7.88 -2.92 -7.72
C THR A 104 -7.43 -2.18 -8.97
N TYR A 105 -8.35 -1.49 -9.66
CA TYR A 105 -8.03 -0.68 -10.83
C TYR A 105 -7.08 0.47 -10.50
N ILE A 106 -7.39 1.26 -9.45
CA ILE A 106 -6.53 2.38 -9.02
C ILE A 106 -5.13 1.87 -8.69
N LYS A 107 -5.02 0.76 -7.95
CA LYS A 107 -3.73 0.16 -7.59
C LYS A 107 -2.92 -0.26 -8.83
N ARG A 108 -3.57 -0.87 -9.82
CA ARG A 108 -2.93 -1.22 -11.11
C ARG A 108 -2.43 0.01 -11.85
N CYS A 109 -3.26 1.05 -11.99
CA CYS A 109 -2.85 2.31 -12.63
C CYS A 109 -1.68 2.97 -11.91
N GLN A 110 -1.67 2.97 -10.57
CA GLN A 110 -0.57 3.51 -9.77
C GLN A 110 0.74 2.73 -9.95
N SER A 111 0.67 1.39 -10.00
CA SER A 111 1.85 0.54 -10.27
C SER A 111 2.42 0.82 -11.66
N GLN A 112 1.56 0.84 -12.68
CA GLN A 112 1.97 1.13 -14.06
C GLN A 112 2.60 2.53 -14.18
N HIS A 113 2.04 3.53 -13.49
CA HIS A 113 2.60 4.88 -13.49
C HIS A 113 3.98 4.93 -12.81
N LEU A 114 4.16 4.22 -11.70
CA LEU A 114 5.45 4.10 -11.04
C LEU A 114 6.49 3.42 -11.94
N GLU A 115 6.14 2.27 -12.53
CA GLU A 115 7.02 1.51 -13.42
C GLU A 115 7.43 2.34 -14.64
N TYR A 116 6.50 3.10 -15.21
CA TYR A 116 6.77 4.08 -16.27
C TYR A 116 7.79 5.12 -15.82
N LEU A 117 7.59 5.77 -14.68
CA LEU A 117 8.53 6.79 -14.19
C LEU A 117 9.91 6.21 -13.84
N ILE A 118 9.96 4.99 -13.29
CA ILE A 118 11.23 4.30 -13.03
C ILE A 118 11.95 4.05 -14.36
N SER A 119 11.26 3.52 -15.36
CA SER A 119 11.83 3.22 -16.68
C SER A 119 12.33 4.47 -17.41
N ASN A 120 11.69 5.62 -17.16
CA ASN A 120 12.05 6.92 -17.74
C ASN A 120 12.95 7.78 -16.83
N SER A 121 13.38 7.28 -15.68
CA SER A 121 14.30 7.99 -14.78
C SER A 121 15.72 8.07 -15.38
N ASN A 122 16.48 9.08 -14.97
CA ASN A 122 17.84 9.38 -15.43
C ASN A 122 18.58 10.24 -14.40
N ASP A 123 19.81 10.68 -14.71
CA ASP A 123 20.64 11.49 -13.79
C ASP A 123 20.02 12.84 -13.39
N GLN A 124 19.08 13.38 -14.18
CA GLN A 124 18.40 14.65 -13.88
C GLN A 124 17.00 14.45 -13.29
N ARG A 125 16.40 13.26 -13.44
CA ARG A 125 15.05 12.95 -13.00
C ARG A 125 15.01 11.59 -12.32
N ILE A 126 14.78 11.59 -11.02
CA ILE A 126 14.78 10.36 -10.21
C ILE A 126 13.39 10.08 -9.66
N VAL A 127 13.14 8.82 -9.33
CA VAL A 127 11.93 8.41 -8.60
C VAL A 127 12.33 8.08 -7.17
N LEU A 128 11.60 8.62 -6.20
CA LEU A 128 11.85 8.41 -4.78
C LEU A 128 10.61 7.83 -4.12
N GLN A 129 10.69 6.63 -3.58
CA GLN A 129 9.63 6.09 -2.74
C GLN A 129 10.01 6.23 -1.27
N VAL A 130 9.12 6.79 -0.45
CA VAL A 130 9.33 7.01 0.98
C VAL A 130 8.24 6.36 1.82
N ASP A 131 8.60 5.90 3.01
CA ASP A 131 7.69 5.25 3.95
C ASP A 131 8.19 5.36 5.40
N PHE A 132 7.26 5.40 6.35
CA PHE A 132 7.57 5.23 7.77
C PHE A 132 7.52 3.75 8.13
N SER A 133 8.58 3.21 8.73
CA SER A 133 8.46 1.92 9.38
C SER A 133 7.70 2.06 10.70
N GLU A 134 7.24 0.92 11.26
CA GLU A 134 6.91 0.88 12.69
C GLU A 134 8.15 1.24 13.52
N ASN A 135 7.93 1.80 14.72
CA ASN A 135 9.04 2.11 15.62
C ASN A 135 9.80 0.84 15.97
N ALA A 136 11.10 0.83 15.67
CA ALA A 136 11.99 -0.25 15.99
C ALA A 136 12.27 -0.23 17.49
N THR A 137 11.98 -1.35 18.15
CA THR A 137 12.37 -1.54 19.54
C THR A 137 13.82 -2.02 19.56
N ILE A 138 14.69 -1.25 20.22
CA ILE A 138 16.10 -1.56 20.34
C ILE A 138 16.25 -2.59 21.46
N LEU A 139 16.62 -3.81 21.08
CA LEU A 139 16.86 -4.92 22.00
C LEU A 139 18.37 -5.18 22.08
N SER A 140 18.91 -5.28 23.29
CA SER A 140 20.28 -5.76 23.47
C SER A 140 20.34 -7.28 23.36
N GLN A 141 21.34 -7.82 22.65
CA GLN A 141 21.45 -9.27 22.38
C GLN A 141 21.61 -10.13 23.66
N ASN A 142 22.11 -9.56 24.75
CA ASN A 142 22.35 -10.26 26.02
C ASN A 142 21.62 -9.58 27.20
N GLU A 143 20.34 -9.21 27.01
CA GLU A 143 19.56 -8.52 28.02
C GLU A 143 19.17 -9.45 29.20
N VAL A 144 19.41 -8.98 30.43
CA VAL A 144 18.95 -9.64 31.65
C VAL A 144 17.43 -9.55 31.76
N GLN A 145 16.78 -10.56 32.37
CA GLN A 145 15.32 -10.66 32.45
C GLN A 145 14.62 -9.42 33.03
N SER A 146 15.29 -8.67 33.91
CA SER A 146 14.77 -7.43 34.50
C SER A 146 14.76 -6.21 33.57
N ALA A 147 15.51 -6.24 32.47
CA ALA A 147 15.59 -5.14 31.50
C ALA A 147 14.43 -5.14 30.47
N HIS A 148 13.58 -6.17 30.49
CA HIS A 148 12.44 -6.37 29.58
C HIS A 148 11.38 -5.24 29.59
N TRP A 149 11.40 -4.37 30.61
CA TRP A 149 10.39 -3.31 30.78
C TRP A 149 10.80 -1.94 30.20
N HIS A 150 12.06 -1.76 29.79
CA HIS A 150 12.59 -0.44 29.37
C HIS A 150 13.30 -0.50 28.02
N HIS A 151 12.63 -0.96 26.97
CA HIS A 151 13.23 -0.90 25.63
C HIS A 151 13.08 0.48 25.02
N HIS A 152 14.20 1.06 24.60
CA HIS A 152 14.19 2.28 23.79
C HIS A 152 13.60 1.97 22.42
N GLN A 153 12.82 2.91 21.89
CA GLN A 153 12.29 2.84 20.54
C GLN A 153 12.98 3.88 19.67
N ALA A 154 13.10 3.58 18.38
CA ALA A 154 13.54 4.52 17.36
C ALA A 154 12.57 4.49 16.18
N THR A 155 12.33 5.65 15.58
CA THR A 155 11.61 5.76 14.32
C THR A 155 12.59 5.52 13.18
N LEU A 156 12.21 4.67 12.22
CA LEU A 156 12.93 4.54 10.95
C LEU A 156 12.09 5.15 9.84
N PHE A 157 12.71 6.07 9.11
CA PHE A 157 12.16 6.62 7.87
C PHE A 157 12.96 6.02 6.72
N THR A 158 12.28 5.27 5.86
CA THR A 158 12.90 4.56 4.75
C THR A 158 12.62 5.29 3.45
N ALA A 159 13.63 5.35 2.60
CA ALA A 159 13.52 5.91 1.26
C ALA A 159 14.30 5.05 0.25
N TYR A 160 13.74 4.87 -0.93
CA TYR A 160 14.39 4.17 -2.02
C TYR A 160 14.35 5.04 -3.27
N ALA A 161 15.53 5.32 -3.82
CA ALA A 161 15.70 6.15 -5.01
C ALA A 161 16.09 5.28 -6.22
N TRP A 162 15.28 5.32 -7.27
CA TRP A 162 15.63 4.77 -8.58
C TRP A 162 16.31 5.84 -9.41
N ILE A 163 17.53 5.52 -9.86
CA ILE A 163 18.40 6.42 -10.60
C ILE A 163 18.93 5.66 -11.81
N ASN A 164 18.14 5.62 -12.89
CA ASN A 164 18.50 4.91 -14.12
C ASN A 164 19.34 5.78 -15.06
N GLY A 165 20.41 6.38 -14.51
CA GLY A 165 21.42 7.10 -15.27
C GLY A 165 22.46 6.20 -15.92
N LYS A 166 23.58 6.79 -16.37
CA LYS A 166 24.67 6.05 -17.03
C LYS A 166 25.24 4.92 -16.16
N ASP A 167 25.30 5.14 -14.85
CA ASP A 167 25.91 4.21 -13.89
C ASP A 167 24.89 3.38 -13.10
N LYS A 168 23.59 3.46 -13.42
CA LYS A 168 22.46 2.80 -12.72
C LYS A 168 22.69 2.64 -11.22
N SER A 169 22.54 3.73 -10.49
CA SER A 169 22.99 3.85 -9.10
C SER A 169 21.84 3.97 -8.11
N ASN A 170 20.91 3.01 -8.12
CA ASN A 170 19.82 2.98 -7.14
C ASN A 170 20.36 3.07 -5.70
N ARG A 171 19.59 3.72 -4.82
CA ARG A 171 19.98 3.95 -3.42
C ARG A 171 18.87 3.58 -2.47
N SER A 172 19.22 2.83 -1.43
CA SER A 172 18.40 2.65 -0.24
C SER A 172 18.92 3.58 0.85
N ILE A 173 18.03 4.35 1.46
CA ILE A 173 18.32 5.35 2.48
C ILE A 173 17.45 5.04 3.68
N VAL A 174 18.04 5.01 4.87
CA VAL A 174 17.31 4.86 6.13
C VAL A 174 17.76 5.98 7.05
N LEU A 175 16.81 6.79 7.50
CA LEU A 175 17.03 7.77 8.56
C LEU A 175 16.51 7.20 9.87
N ILE A 176 17.35 7.27 10.89
CA ILE A 176 17.06 6.77 12.23
C ILE A 176 16.91 7.98 13.15
N SER A 177 15.83 8.04 13.92
CA SER A 177 15.60 9.09 14.91
C SER A 177 15.08 8.51 16.21
N ASP A 178 15.52 9.07 17.32
CA ASP A 178 14.97 8.87 18.66
C ASP A 178 13.62 9.59 18.87
N CYS A 179 13.22 10.48 17.96
CA CYS A 179 11.93 11.14 17.99
C CYS A 179 10.81 10.22 17.48
N LEU A 180 10.03 9.68 18.41
CA LEU A 180 8.91 8.77 18.14
C LEU A 180 7.69 9.44 17.49
N GLN A 181 7.73 10.76 17.30
CA GLN A 181 6.61 11.52 16.76
C GLN A 181 6.63 11.51 15.23
N HIS A 182 5.63 10.88 14.63
CA HIS A 182 5.46 10.87 13.17
C HIS A 182 4.65 12.10 12.71
N THR A 183 5.23 13.29 12.89
CA THR A 183 4.55 14.57 12.62
C THR A 183 4.97 15.17 11.28
N LYS A 184 4.24 16.22 10.88
CA LYS A 184 4.60 17.07 9.73
C LYS A 184 6.01 17.66 9.80
N TYR A 185 6.53 17.90 11.00
CA TYR A 185 7.87 18.45 11.20
C TYR A 185 8.93 17.39 10.93
N SER A 186 8.71 16.16 11.41
CA SER A 186 9.59 15.03 11.15
C SER A 186 9.69 14.76 9.64
N VAL A 187 8.54 14.73 8.95
CA VAL A 187 8.50 14.62 7.48
C VAL A 187 9.26 15.77 6.81
N TYR A 188 9.09 17.00 7.30
CA TYR A 188 9.82 18.16 6.77
C TYR A 188 11.33 17.94 6.80
N MET A 189 11.86 17.59 7.97
CA MET A 189 13.29 17.40 8.21
C MET A 189 13.87 16.19 7.48
N TYR A 190 13.17 15.05 7.49
CA TYR A 190 13.64 13.84 6.83
C TYR A 190 13.79 14.01 5.32
N MET A 191 12.79 14.62 4.67
CA MET A 191 12.86 14.88 3.24
C MET A 191 13.93 15.92 2.92
N ASP A 192 14.09 16.96 3.75
CA ASP A 192 15.13 17.97 3.57
C ASP A 192 16.53 17.35 3.57
N TYR A 193 16.79 16.44 4.52
CA TYR A 193 18.05 15.68 4.58
C TYR A 193 18.26 14.79 3.35
N ILE A 194 17.21 14.08 2.92
CA ILE A 194 17.25 13.24 1.72
C ILE A 194 17.55 14.08 0.47
N PHE A 195 16.96 15.26 0.32
CA PHE A 195 17.23 16.13 -0.82
C PHE A 195 18.67 16.65 -0.84
N CYS A 196 19.22 17.06 0.31
CA CYS A 196 20.64 17.40 0.42
C CYS A 196 21.52 16.24 -0.04
N PHE A 197 21.31 15.06 0.54
CA PHE A 197 22.08 13.85 0.22
C PHE A 197 22.01 13.47 -1.26
N LEU A 198 20.82 13.52 -1.86
CA LEU A 198 20.63 13.20 -3.28
C LEU A 198 21.30 14.23 -4.19
N LYS A 199 21.29 15.52 -3.85
CA LYS A 199 22.00 16.56 -4.61
C LYS A 199 23.52 16.45 -4.49
N GLU A 200 24.04 16.05 -3.33
CA GLU A 200 25.48 15.83 -3.14
C GLU A 200 25.99 14.70 -4.05
N ILE A 201 25.23 13.61 -4.16
CA ILE A 201 25.59 12.47 -5.00
C ILE A 201 25.29 12.73 -6.48
N HIS A 202 24.20 13.44 -6.77
CA HIS A 202 23.76 13.77 -8.12
C HIS A 202 23.61 15.29 -8.30
N PRO A 203 24.71 16.03 -8.53
CA PRO A 203 24.67 17.49 -8.65
C PRO A 203 23.84 18.01 -9.82
N THR A 204 23.60 17.18 -10.84
CA THR A 204 22.79 17.50 -12.02
C THR A 204 21.30 17.24 -11.83
N LEU A 205 20.87 16.78 -10.66
CA LEU A 205 19.49 16.48 -10.32
C LEU A 205 18.60 17.72 -10.44
N LYS A 206 17.50 17.60 -11.17
CA LYS A 206 16.53 18.68 -11.39
C LYS A 206 15.12 18.33 -10.95
N HIS A 207 14.73 17.06 -11.09
CA HIS A 207 13.36 16.61 -10.84
C HIS A 207 13.31 15.36 -9.96
N ILE A 208 12.39 15.33 -9.01
CA ILE A 208 12.11 14.16 -8.18
C ILE A 208 10.60 13.85 -8.22
N ASP A 209 10.27 12.65 -8.67
CA ASP A 209 8.92 12.10 -8.52
C ASP A 209 8.85 11.26 -7.25
N ILE A 210 8.15 11.78 -6.24
CA ILE A 210 8.05 11.21 -4.90
C ILE A 210 6.79 10.34 -4.81
N PHE A 211 6.91 9.17 -4.20
CA PHE A 211 5.81 8.26 -3.91
C PHE A 211 5.77 7.96 -2.42
N SER A 212 4.60 8.13 -1.81
CA SER A 212 4.38 7.76 -0.40
C SER A 212 3.06 7.01 -0.23
N ASP A 213 2.87 6.42 0.95
CA ASP A 213 1.53 6.01 1.36
C ASP A 213 0.58 7.22 1.50
N GLY A 214 -0.72 6.97 1.48
CA GLY A 214 -1.75 8.01 1.62
C GLY A 214 -2.16 8.29 3.06
N THR A 215 -1.32 7.99 4.06
CA THR A 215 -1.67 8.14 5.47
C THR A 215 -1.82 9.63 5.83
N GLY A 216 -3.04 10.01 6.23
CA GLY A 216 -3.44 11.41 6.42
C GLY A 216 -2.74 12.12 7.58
N SER A 217 -2.30 11.39 8.60
CA SER A 217 -1.53 11.95 9.72
C SER A 217 -0.09 12.30 9.36
N GLN A 218 0.44 11.73 8.27
CA GLN A 218 1.86 11.80 7.92
C GLN A 218 2.07 12.54 6.60
N PHE A 219 1.66 11.96 5.48
CA PHE A 219 1.95 12.52 4.16
C PHE A 219 0.74 13.25 3.56
N LYS A 220 -0.47 12.68 3.67
CA LYS A 220 -1.67 13.25 3.04
C LYS A 220 -2.33 14.33 3.90
N GLN A 221 -1.60 15.42 4.15
CA GLN A 221 -2.02 16.56 4.96
C GLN A 221 -1.80 17.90 4.25
N ARG A 222 -2.55 18.94 4.65
CA ARG A 222 -2.49 20.28 4.03
C ARG A 222 -1.10 20.91 4.03
N TYR A 223 -0.28 20.59 5.03
CA TYR A 223 1.06 21.15 5.17
C TYR A 223 2.04 20.61 4.13
N LEU A 224 1.77 19.45 3.53
CA LEU A 224 2.62 18.89 2.49
C LEU A 224 2.76 19.85 1.31
N PHE A 225 1.68 20.52 0.88
CA PHE A 225 1.72 21.47 -0.23
C PHE A 225 2.61 22.68 0.07
N SER A 226 2.56 23.18 1.31
CA SER A 226 3.46 24.25 1.77
C SER A 226 4.91 23.76 1.78
N ASN A 227 5.15 22.55 2.29
CA ASN A 227 6.48 21.96 2.35
C ASN A 227 7.06 21.74 0.96
N LEU A 228 6.27 21.25 0.01
CA LEU A 228 6.65 21.09 -1.40
C LEU A 228 7.18 22.40 -1.96
N TYR A 229 6.42 23.49 -1.84
CA TYR A 229 6.86 24.79 -2.29
C TYR A 229 8.17 25.23 -1.63
N SER A 230 8.26 25.10 -0.30
CA SER A 230 9.47 25.47 0.45
C SER A 230 10.70 24.65 0.02
N TRP A 231 10.57 23.34 -0.18
CA TRP A 231 11.66 22.48 -0.63
C TRP A 231 12.08 22.78 -2.06
N GLN A 232 11.13 23.03 -2.97
CA GLN A 232 11.44 23.39 -4.35
C GLN A 232 12.31 24.64 -4.43
N GLN A 233 11.99 25.66 -3.61
CA GLN A 233 12.78 26.89 -3.57
C GLN A 233 14.13 26.68 -2.88
N LYS A 234 14.17 25.96 -1.76
CA LYS A 234 15.39 25.74 -1.00
C LYS A 234 16.42 24.91 -1.77
N HIS A 235 15.96 23.88 -2.47
CA HIS A 235 16.82 22.92 -3.16
C HIS A 235 16.94 23.17 -4.66
N GLU A 236 16.21 24.14 -5.21
CA GLU A 236 16.14 24.42 -6.65
C GLU A 236 15.73 23.18 -7.47
N LEU A 237 14.78 22.40 -6.94
CA LEU A 237 14.28 21.16 -7.52
C LEU A 237 12.82 21.29 -7.96
N GLN A 238 12.45 20.55 -9.00
CA GLN A 238 11.06 20.28 -9.34
C GLN A 238 10.61 19.02 -8.61
N LEU A 239 9.53 19.14 -7.82
CA LEU A 239 9.03 18.05 -7.00
C LEU A 239 7.59 17.71 -7.42
N THR A 240 7.34 16.44 -7.71
CA THR A 240 5.99 15.89 -7.89
C THR A 240 5.73 14.89 -6.77
N TRP A 241 4.58 14.98 -6.09
CA TRP A 241 4.21 14.03 -5.04
C TRP A 241 3.01 13.19 -5.44
N ASN A 242 3.22 11.87 -5.49
CA ASN A 242 2.24 10.85 -5.81
C ASN A 242 1.90 10.04 -4.56
N PHE A 243 0.64 9.63 -4.44
CA PHE A 243 0.17 8.83 -3.32
C PHE A 243 -0.30 7.47 -3.78
N PHE A 244 0.13 6.42 -3.09
CA PHE A 244 -0.51 5.11 -3.21
C PHE A 244 -1.89 5.13 -2.55
N CYS A 245 -2.80 4.29 -3.05
CA CYS A 245 -4.09 4.08 -2.41
C CYS A 245 -3.85 3.59 -0.96
N ASN A 246 -4.59 4.14 0.02
CA ASN A 246 -4.35 3.89 1.44
C ASN A 246 -4.29 2.39 1.76
N ILE A 247 -3.10 1.90 2.09
CA ILE A 247 -2.88 0.58 2.66
C ILE A 247 -2.54 0.79 4.14
N PRO A 248 -3.46 0.54 5.10
CA PRO A 248 -3.05 0.45 6.49
C PRO A 248 -2.07 -0.72 6.60
N ARG A 249 -0.79 -0.42 6.82
CA ARG A 249 0.21 -1.43 7.16
C ARG A 249 0.06 -1.81 8.62
N LYS A 250 -0.80 -2.78 8.88
CA LYS A 250 -0.72 -3.60 10.09
C LYS A 250 -1.01 -5.05 9.71
N GLY A 251 0.07 -5.82 9.63
CA GLY A 251 0.03 -7.26 9.43
C GLY A 251 1.33 -7.87 9.92
N ARG A 252 1.38 -8.18 11.23
CA ARG A 252 2.32 -9.18 11.72
C ARG A 252 1.91 -10.50 11.07
N GLY A 253 2.75 -11.06 10.21
CA GLY A 253 2.53 -12.37 9.59
C GLY A 253 1.56 -12.36 8.42
N GLY A 254 1.99 -11.82 7.28
CA GLY A 254 1.26 -11.97 6.02
C GLY A 254 2.13 -11.52 4.87
N ARG A 255 2.59 -12.48 4.07
CA ARG A 255 3.54 -12.32 2.96
C ARG A 255 2.93 -11.45 1.83
N VAL A 256 2.87 -10.13 2.00
CA VAL A 256 2.73 -9.22 0.85
C VAL A 256 4.12 -9.08 0.26
N ARG A 257 4.38 -9.90 -0.77
CA ARG A 257 5.58 -9.82 -1.60
C ARG A 257 5.69 -8.40 -2.15
N TRP A 258 6.67 -7.67 -1.64
CA TRP A 258 7.42 -6.74 -2.47
C TRP A 258 7.96 -7.56 -3.66
N HIS A 259 7.43 -7.37 -4.87
CA HIS A 259 8.18 -7.77 -6.07
C HIS A 259 9.28 -6.74 -6.26
N CYS A 260 10.30 -6.86 -5.42
CA CYS A 260 11.59 -6.24 -5.56
C CYS A 260 12.54 -7.20 -4.84
N GLU A 261 13.21 -8.07 -5.58
CA GLU A 261 14.12 -9.13 -5.10
C GLU A 261 15.38 -8.59 -4.41
N THR A 262 15.36 -7.43 -3.75
CA THR A 262 16.57 -6.85 -3.15
C THR A 262 16.30 -5.97 -1.92
N PHE A 263 15.51 -6.47 -0.97
CA PHE A 263 15.56 -6.00 0.43
C PHE A 263 15.96 -7.17 1.33
N CYS A 264 17.22 -7.57 1.27
CA CYS A 264 17.88 -8.24 2.38
C CYS A 264 18.53 -7.15 3.24
N LEU A 265 17.94 -6.88 4.41
CA LEU A 265 18.65 -6.27 5.53
C LEU A 265 19.74 -7.25 5.95
N ALA A 266 20.92 -7.14 5.35
CA ALA A 266 22.14 -7.67 5.93
C ALA A 266 22.65 -6.61 6.91
N LEU A 267 22.30 -6.78 8.19
CA LEU A 267 23.06 -6.17 9.27
C LEU A 267 24.41 -6.88 9.29
N TYR A 268 25.46 -6.17 8.85
CA TYR A 268 26.85 -6.48 9.15
C TYR A 268 27.44 -5.31 9.92
#